data_AF-X0ZS78-F1
#
_entry.id   AF-X0ZS78-F1
#
_cell.length_a   1.000
_cell.length_b   1.000
_cell.length_c   1.000
_cell.angle_alpha   90.00
_cell.angle_beta   90.00
_cell.angle_gamma   90.00
#
_symmetry.space_group_name_H-M   'P 1'
#
loop_
_entity.id
_entity.type
_entity.pdbx_description
1 polymer ?
#
loop_
_entity_poly.entity_id
_entity_poly.type
_entity_poly.pdbx_seq_one_letter_code
_entity_poly.pdbx_strand_id
1 'polypeptide(L)'
;SLSLAERTTTADIYETGIKVIDVLAPLENGGKAGLFGGAGVGKTVLIMEMIHNMALEHEGVSLFCGIGERSREGEELYREMIKTGFLKKE
;
A
#
# COMPACT_ATOMS: atom_id res chain seq x y z
N SER A 1 -22.61 -3.35 -5.79
CA SER A 1 -21.44 -3.71 -6.62
C SER A 1 -21.67 -3.15 -8.01
N LEU A 2 -20.65 -2.63 -8.67
CA LEU A 2 -20.74 -2.19 -10.08
C LEU A 2 -21.17 -3.37 -10.96
N SER A 3 -22.05 -3.11 -11.93
CA SER A 3 -22.43 -4.08 -12.94
C SER A 3 -21.25 -4.37 -13.89
N LEU A 4 -21.31 -5.48 -14.63
CA LEU A 4 -20.23 -5.84 -15.55
C LEU A 4 -19.97 -4.77 -16.62
N ALA A 5 -21.02 -4.07 -17.07
CA ALA A 5 -20.93 -3.02 -18.07
C ALA A 5 -20.30 -1.72 -17.54
N GLU A 6 -20.28 -1.52 -16.22
CA GLU A 6 -19.71 -0.33 -15.56
C GLU A 6 -18.25 -0.54 -15.13
N ARG A 7 -17.68 -1.71 -15.39
CA ARG A 7 -16.26 -1.98 -15.07
C ARG A 7 -15.37 -1.38 -16.15
N THR A 8 -14.40 -0.60 -15.71
CA THR A 8 -13.32 -0.10 -16.57
C THR A 8 -12.52 -1.26 -17.15
N THR A 9 -12.27 -1.24 -18.46
CA THR A 9 -11.43 -2.22 -19.17
C THR A 9 -10.02 -1.70 -19.48
N THR A 10 -9.77 -0.43 -19.21
CA THR A 10 -8.46 0.22 -19.36
C THR A 10 -7.68 0.09 -18.04
N ALA A 11 -6.46 -0.45 -18.13
CA ALA A 11 -5.53 -0.50 -17.02
C ALA A 11 -4.59 0.71 -17.12
N ASP A 12 -4.84 1.72 -16.29
CA ASP A 12 -3.89 2.81 -16.10
C ASP A 12 -2.81 2.36 -15.11
N ILE A 13 -1.59 2.86 -15.27
CA ILE A 13 -0.50 2.55 -14.34
C ILE A 13 -0.71 3.35 -13.05
N TYR A 14 -0.57 2.67 -11.91
CA TYR A 14 -0.46 3.29 -10.59
C TYR A 14 1.00 3.65 -10.34
N GLU A 15 1.32 4.95 -10.37
CA GLU A 15 2.64 5.45 -10.02
C GLU A 15 2.83 5.37 -8.50
N THR A 16 3.87 4.66 -8.06
CA THR A 16 4.10 4.39 -6.64
C THR A 16 5.07 5.36 -5.98
N GLY A 17 5.84 6.12 -6.78
CA GLY A 17 6.98 6.91 -6.33
C GLY A 17 8.23 6.07 -6.02
N ILE A 18 8.16 4.74 -6.15
CA ILE A 18 9.23 3.80 -5.86
C ILE A 18 9.84 3.33 -7.16
N LYS A 19 10.97 3.94 -7.55
CA LYS A 19 11.67 3.70 -8.84
C LYS A 19 11.78 2.23 -9.25
N VAL A 20 12.12 1.33 -8.33
CA VAL A 20 12.28 -0.09 -8.67
C VAL A 20 10.95 -0.75 -9.05
N ILE A 21 9.84 -0.33 -8.42
CA ILE A 21 8.49 -0.80 -8.75
C ILE A 21 8.04 -0.15 -10.05
N ASP A 22 8.11 1.19 -10.15
CA ASP A 22 7.61 1.93 -11.32
C ASP A 22 8.30 1.54 -12.63
N VAL A 23 9.58 1.14 -12.58
CA VAL A 23 10.36 0.76 -13.77
C VAL A 23 10.28 -0.75 -14.06
N LEU A 24 10.42 -1.61 -13.05
CA LEU A 24 10.61 -3.06 -13.28
C LEU A 24 9.35 -3.89 -13.03
N ALA A 25 8.41 -3.39 -12.24
CA ALA A 25 7.21 -4.12 -11.84
C ALA A 25 6.03 -3.14 -11.63
N PRO A 26 5.62 -2.39 -12.67
CA PRO A 26 4.58 -1.37 -12.55
C PRO A 26 3.27 -1.98 -12.08
N LEU A 27 2.54 -1.24 -11.23
CA LEU A 27 1.26 -1.66 -10.67
C LEU A 27 0.11 -1.12 -11.52
N GLU A 28 -0.97 -1.89 -11.65
CA GLU A 28 -2.19 -1.45 -12.33
C GLU A 28 -3.14 -0.76 -11.33
N ASN A 29 -3.74 0.37 -11.74
CA ASN A 29 -4.81 1.02 -10.99
C ASN A 29 -6.01 0.08 -10.82
N GLY A 30 -6.40 -0.20 -9.57
CA GLY A 30 -7.45 -1.17 -9.25
C GLY A 30 -7.03 -2.64 -9.40
N GLY A 31 -5.76 -2.90 -9.72
CA GLY A 31 -5.20 -4.23 -9.83
C GLY A 31 -4.88 -4.89 -8.49
N LYS A 32 -4.27 -6.08 -8.55
CA LYS A 32 -3.80 -6.82 -7.39
C LYS A 32 -2.33 -7.15 -7.57
N ALA A 33 -1.53 -6.86 -6.54
CA ALA A 33 -0.10 -7.16 -6.53
C ALA A 33 0.26 -8.06 -5.34
N GLY A 34 1.27 -8.90 -5.52
CA GLY A 34 1.81 -9.75 -4.46
C GLY A 34 3.15 -9.25 -3.98
N LEU A 35 3.32 -9.07 -2.67
CA LEU A 35 4.60 -8.76 -2.05
C LEU A 35 5.22 -10.05 -1.48
N PHE A 36 6.18 -10.62 -2.20
CA PHE A 36 6.87 -11.85 -1.79
C PHE A 36 8.18 -11.50 -1.08
N GLY A 37 8.36 -11.99 0.15
CA GLY A 37 9.58 -11.73 0.91
C GLY A 37 9.67 -12.45 2.25
N GLY A 38 10.89 -12.57 2.79
CA GLY A 38 11.18 -13.22 4.06
C GLY A 38 11.06 -12.32 5.30
N ALA A 39 11.49 -12.82 6.45
CA ALA A 39 11.66 -11.98 7.65
C ALA A 39 12.81 -10.99 7.44
N GLY A 40 12.66 -9.75 7.90
CA GLY A 40 13.73 -8.74 7.89
C GLY A 40 14.03 -8.09 6.53
N VAL A 41 13.33 -8.45 5.45
CA VAL A 41 13.57 -7.86 4.11
C VAL A 41 12.91 -6.49 3.88
N GLY A 42 12.32 -5.90 4.91
CA GLY A 42 11.72 -4.56 4.82
C GLY A 42 10.29 -4.51 4.24
N LYS A 43 9.53 -5.62 4.27
CA LYS A 43 8.14 -5.65 3.76
C LYS A 43 7.26 -4.54 4.37
N THR A 44 7.30 -4.40 5.69
CA THR A 44 6.51 -3.40 6.42
C THR A 44 6.91 -1.98 6.04
N VAL A 45 8.22 -1.72 5.92
CA VAL A 45 8.76 -0.43 5.48
C VAL A 45 8.27 -0.08 4.08
N LEU A 46 8.29 -1.04 3.15
CA LEU A 46 7.77 -0.84 1.81
C LEU A 46 6.27 -0.50 1.81
N ILE A 47 5.46 -1.22 2.59
CA ILE A 47 4.02 -0.96 2.70
C ILE A 47 3.76 0.45 3.25
N MET A 48 4.50 0.87 4.27
CA MET A 48 4.37 2.22 4.82
C MET A 48 4.77 3.30 3.82
N GLU A 49 5.82 3.09 3.03
CA GLU A 49 6.22 4.03 1.98
C GLU A 49 5.17 4.14 0.87
N MET A 50 4.55 3.01 0.49
CA MET A 50 3.44 3.05 -0.46
C MET A 50 2.23 3.81 0.10
N ILE A 51 1.90 3.63 1.38
CA ILE A 51 0.85 4.40 2.07
C ILE A 51 1.20 5.90 2.10
N HIS A 52 2.47 6.22 2.37
CA HIS A 52 2.97 7.60 2.39
C HIS A 52 2.77 8.30 1.05
N ASN A 53 3.28 7.70 -0.03
CA ASN A 53 3.21 8.28 -1.36
C ASN A 53 1.77 8.39 -1.84
N MET A 54 0.94 7.39 -1.52
CA MET A 54 -0.48 7.47 -1.82
C MET A 54 -1.16 8.65 -1.13
N ALA A 55 -0.89 8.86 0.16
CA ALA A 55 -1.48 9.98 0.91
C ALA A 55 -0.98 11.37 0.48
N LEU A 56 0.21 11.45 -0.14
CA LEU A 56 0.76 12.70 -0.66
C LEU A 56 0.29 13.03 -2.07
N GLU A 57 0.25 12.03 -2.95
CA GLU A 57 -0.03 12.21 -4.39
C GLU A 57 -1.51 12.03 -4.73
N HIS A 58 -2.27 11.34 -3.88
CA HIS A 58 -3.67 11.05 -4.09
C HIS A 58 -4.52 11.46 -2.87
N GLU A 59 -5.72 11.99 -3.09
CA GLU A 59 -6.74 12.17 -2.04
C GLU A 59 -7.40 10.82 -1.66
N GLY A 60 -6.58 9.79 -1.46
CA GLY A 60 -7.02 8.41 -1.22
C GLY A 60 -6.97 7.99 0.24
N VAL A 61 -7.60 6.85 0.54
CA VAL A 61 -7.59 6.21 1.86
C VAL A 61 -6.85 4.88 1.76
N SER A 62 -5.86 4.66 2.63
CA SER A 62 -5.18 3.37 2.77
C SER A 62 -5.86 2.52 3.83
N LEU A 63 -6.17 1.27 3.49
CA LEU A 63 -6.60 0.26 4.45
C LEU A 63 -5.52 -0.81 4.61
N PHE A 64 -4.96 -0.95 5.81
CA PHE A 64 -4.04 -2.02 6.14
C PHE A 64 -4.75 -3.11 6.96
N CYS A 65 -4.66 -4.36 6.50
CA CYS A 65 -5.24 -5.53 7.18
C CYS A 65 -4.13 -6.53 7.53
N GLY A 66 -3.76 -6.60 8.82
CA GLY A 66 -2.81 -7.60 9.31
C GLY A 66 -3.47 -8.95 9.55
N ILE A 67 -3.30 -9.92 8.64
CA ILE A 67 -3.88 -11.26 8.74
C ILE A 67 -2.79 -12.26 9.15
N GLY A 68 -2.92 -12.86 10.33
CA GLY A 68 -1.95 -13.88 10.80
C GLY A 68 -0.57 -13.34 11.18
N GLU A 69 -0.41 -12.01 11.22
CA GLU A 69 0.82 -11.35 11.69
C GLU A 69 0.98 -11.48 13.20
N ARG A 70 2.20 -11.32 13.70
CA ARG A 70 2.42 -11.31 15.16
C ARG A 70 1.93 -9.99 15.74
N SER A 71 1.34 -10.02 16.93
CA SER A 71 0.90 -8.80 17.63
C SER A 71 2.03 -7.78 17.83
N ARG A 72 3.27 -8.24 18.01
CA ARG A 72 4.44 -7.34 18.06
C ARG A 72 4.68 -6.60 16.75
N GLU A 73 4.55 -7.29 15.61
CA GLU A 73 4.72 -6.68 14.28
C GLU A 73 3.58 -5.68 14.00
N GLY A 74 2.36 -5.98 14.44
CA GLY A 74 1.23 -5.06 14.39
C GLY A 74 1.41 -3.80 15.26
N GLU A 75 1.90 -3.95 16.49
CA GLU A 75 2.19 -2.81 17.38
C GLU A 75 3.35 -1.95 16.86
N GLU A 76 4.40 -2.57 16.29
CA GLU A 76 5.50 -1.86 15.64
C GLU A 76 4.98 -1.01 14.47
N LEU A 77 4.18 -1.60 13.59
CA LEU A 77 3.55 -0.89 12.47
C LEU A 77 2.65 0.26 12.95
N TYR A 78 1.78 0.00 13.93
CA TYR A 78 0.89 1.02 14.49
C TYR A 78 1.66 2.21 15.06
N ARG A 79 2.72 1.93 15.82
CA ARG A 79 3.59 2.96 16.39
C ARG A 79 4.35 3.74 15.33
N GLU A 80 4.81 3.08 14.27
CA GLU A 80 5.45 3.73 13.12
C GLU A 80 4.46 4.66 12.40
N MET A 81 3.24 4.19 12.13
CA MET A 81 2.17 5.00 11.51
C MET A 81 1.81 6.25 12.33
N ILE A 82 1.86 6.19 13.68
CA ILE A 82 1.70 7.37 14.54
C ILE A 82 2.89 8.31 14.39
N LYS A 83 4.11 7.79 14.44
CA LYS A 83 5.35 8.61 14.37
C LYS A 83 5.46 9.36 13.06
N THR A 84 5.07 8.73 11.96
CA THR A 84 5.11 9.34 10.63
C THR A 84 3.92 10.28 10.36
N GLY A 85 2.95 10.36 11.28
CA GLY A 85 1.77 11.21 11.14
C GLY A 85 0.73 10.71 10.14
N PHE A 86 0.79 9.44 9.72
CA PHE A 86 -0.17 8.86 8.78
C PHE A 86 -1.52 8.54 9.42
N LEU A 87 -1.53 8.28 10.73
CA LEU A 87 -2.77 8.18 11.51
C LEU A 87 -3.22 9.60 11.90
N LYS A 88 -4.04 10.22 11.04
CA LYS A 88 -4.85 11.37 11.48
C LYS A 88 -5.84 10.87 12.54
N LYS A 89 -5.75 11.42 13.75
CA LYS A 89 -6.87 11.38 14.69
C LYS A 89 -7.91 12.37 14.18
N GLU A 90 -9.11 11.89 13.88
CA GLU A 90 -10.29 12.75 13.84
C GLU A 90 -10.50 13.43 15.20
#